data_AF-A0A7C7V3H3-F1
#
_entry.id   AF-A0A7C7V3H3-F1
#
_cell.length_a   1.000
_cell.length_b   1.000
_cell.length_c   1.000
_cell.angle_alpha   90.00
_cell.angle_beta   90.00
_cell.angle_gamma   90.00
#
_symmetry.space_group_name_H-M   'P 1'
#
loop_
_entity.id
_entity.type
_entity.pdbx_description
1 polymer ?
#
loop_
_entity_poly.entity_id
_entity_poly.type
_entity_poly.pdbx_seq_one_letter_code
_entity_poly.pdbx_strand_id
1 'polypeptide(L)'
;GQQLVLPSPNSKGLAIDRFSAEATRMHFRYFIDRLRQQLGPLERTALRYLYLCSYELRGRVWTTDMLQAFRARRGYDMKPYLPTIVGASIEDRETTERFMHDFRETLSDLLIERFYAEAARLCQAAGLELCAEAGGPGPPLHNVPVDALKAQGRVDRPRGEFWNQYPIWVVKETACAAHIYGKPVVDMEAFTSWRHWQDGPFELKPLADRAFCEGANHFTFHTWPHQPPEAGQPGWAYHAGTHVGPTRLWWPMAKPFIDYLARCSSLLQQGRPVADVCYYYGDGGYKFVPPKHIDPSLGFGYDYDVTNTEVLCERMSVRDGRIVLPGGPEYAILVLPDQEAIEVEVLSKLEQLVRRGATVVGRKPTRSHGLFKRNERDRQVRELADRIWGPCEGQRVLEHRYGEGRVVWGRSLRELLAELGVGPDFSFTSRRVDTELDFVHRRSPEADIYFVWNKQPRWQWLWCKFRVSGRQPELWLPDSGEIRRQLIYRTVKAGIELPLRLPPLGSVFVLFRRQLADPPAANAVKITDLRHNGRSLLPG
;
A
#
# COMPACT_ATOMS: atom_id res chain seq x y z
N GLY A 1 17.37 -11.78 -26.72
CA GLY A 1 16.97 -11.41 -25.35
C GLY A 1 17.32 -9.96 -25.09
N GLN A 2 16.64 -9.31 -24.17
CA GLN A 2 16.93 -7.92 -23.77
C GLN A 2 18.30 -7.85 -23.09
N GLN A 3 19.11 -6.85 -23.49
CA GLN A 3 20.38 -6.53 -22.85
C GLN A 3 20.14 -5.63 -21.63
N LEU A 4 21.06 -5.62 -20.67
CA LEU A 4 21.12 -4.57 -19.66
C LEU A 4 21.16 -3.21 -20.34
N VAL A 5 20.25 -2.30 -19.97
CA VAL A 5 20.01 -1.03 -20.70
C VAL A 5 21.17 -0.06 -20.50
N LEU A 6 21.68 0.06 -19.28
CA LEU A 6 22.78 0.94 -18.91
C LEU A 6 23.91 0.15 -18.23
N PRO A 7 24.68 -0.66 -18.98
CA PRO A 7 25.76 -1.44 -18.41
C PRO A 7 26.97 -0.56 -18.09
N SER A 8 27.64 -0.85 -16.97
CA SER A 8 29.04 -0.48 -16.79
C SER A 8 29.93 -1.25 -17.79
N PRO A 9 31.18 -0.81 -18.03
CA PRO A 9 32.08 -1.45 -19.02
C PRO A 9 32.21 -2.98 -18.88
N ASN A 10 32.09 -3.50 -17.65
CA ASN A 10 32.25 -4.92 -17.34
C ASN A 10 30.95 -5.64 -16.93
N SER A 11 29.78 -5.05 -17.16
CA SER A 11 28.47 -5.64 -16.79
C SER A 11 27.52 -5.83 -17.96
N LYS A 12 27.98 -5.64 -19.20
CA LYS A 12 27.18 -5.90 -20.38
C LYS A 12 26.79 -7.39 -20.43
N GLY A 13 25.48 -7.64 -20.57
CA GLY A 13 24.95 -8.99 -20.63
C GLY A 13 23.45 -9.01 -20.83
N LEU A 14 22.93 -10.22 -21.06
CA LEU A 14 21.50 -10.47 -21.17
C LEU A 14 20.84 -10.38 -19.79
N ALA A 15 19.61 -9.87 -19.76
CA ALA A 15 18.73 -10.09 -18.62
C ALA A 15 18.51 -11.59 -18.42
N ILE A 16 18.54 -12.05 -17.16
CA ILE A 16 18.28 -13.43 -16.82
C ILE A 16 16.81 -13.80 -17.07
N ASP A 17 16.54 -15.09 -17.25
CA ASP A 17 15.18 -15.61 -17.20
C ASP A 17 14.63 -15.52 -15.77
N ARG A 18 13.79 -14.53 -15.50
CA ARG A 18 13.15 -14.31 -14.18
C ARG A 18 12.06 -15.35 -13.86
N PHE A 19 11.73 -16.25 -14.79
CA PHE A 19 10.81 -17.37 -14.55
C PHE A 19 11.59 -18.68 -14.29
N SER A 20 12.92 -18.65 -14.25
CA SER A 20 13.78 -19.80 -13.92
C SER A 20 14.47 -19.59 -12.57
N ALA A 21 14.17 -20.47 -11.61
CA ALA A 21 14.81 -20.42 -10.30
C ALA A 21 16.32 -20.71 -10.38
N GLU A 22 16.75 -21.50 -11.36
CA GLU A 22 18.16 -21.78 -11.61
C GLU A 22 18.90 -20.52 -12.09
N ALA A 23 18.31 -19.77 -13.01
CA ALA A 23 18.88 -18.52 -13.50
C ALA A 23 19.01 -17.48 -12.37
N THR A 24 17.97 -17.35 -11.53
CA THR A 24 18.00 -16.52 -10.32
C THR A 24 19.12 -16.94 -9.37
N ARG A 25 19.22 -18.24 -9.04
CA ARG A 25 20.28 -18.76 -8.17
C ARG A 25 21.67 -18.47 -8.69
N MET A 26 21.91 -18.72 -9.98
CA MET A 26 23.19 -18.46 -10.60
C MET A 26 23.55 -16.97 -10.47
N HIS A 27 22.62 -16.08 -10.81
CA HIS A 27 22.86 -14.63 -10.79
C HIS A 27 23.15 -14.10 -9.38
N PHE A 28 22.32 -14.45 -8.40
CA PHE A 28 22.47 -13.97 -7.03
C PHE A 28 23.72 -14.55 -6.36
N ARG A 29 24.01 -15.85 -6.55
CA ARG A 29 25.25 -16.46 -6.02
C ARG A 29 26.49 -15.78 -6.60
N TYR A 30 26.50 -15.51 -7.90
CA TYR A 30 27.61 -14.80 -8.53
C TYR A 30 27.94 -13.48 -7.81
N PHE A 31 26.94 -12.64 -7.54
CA PHE A 31 27.18 -11.37 -6.85
C PHE A 31 27.53 -11.55 -5.37
N ILE A 32 26.81 -12.42 -4.65
CA ILE A 32 27.05 -12.66 -3.22
C ILE A 32 28.46 -13.23 -3.00
N ASP A 33 28.90 -14.18 -3.82
CA ASP A 33 30.22 -14.81 -3.70
C ASP A 33 31.34 -13.81 -4.02
N ARG A 34 31.15 -12.97 -5.03
CA ARG A 34 32.08 -11.88 -5.35
C ARG A 34 32.17 -10.86 -4.23
N LEU A 35 31.04 -10.46 -3.65
CA LEU A 35 31.01 -9.55 -2.50
C LEU A 35 31.72 -10.16 -1.30
N ARG A 36 31.49 -11.44 -0.99
CA ARG A 36 32.18 -12.16 0.09
C ARG A 36 33.68 -12.24 -0.13
N GLN A 37 34.11 -12.49 -1.37
CA GLN A 37 35.53 -12.53 -1.71
C GLN A 37 36.22 -11.18 -1.48
N GLN A 38 35.54 -10.07 -1.77
CA GLN A 38 36.11 -8.73 -1.67
C GLN A 38 36.00 -8.13 -0.25
N LEU A 39 34.89 -8.38 0.45
CA LEU A 39 34.56 -7.72 1.71
C LEU A 39 34.70 -8.65 2.94
N GLY A 40 34.85 -9.95 2.73
CA GLY A 40 34.79 -10.95 3.79
C GLY A 40 33.34 -11.30 4.19
N PRO A 41 33.13 -11.79 5.44
CA PRO A 41 31.80 -12.13 5.93
C PRO A 41 30.86 -10.91 5.92
N LEU A 42 29.79 -10.96 5.12
CA LEU A 42 28.95 -9.80 4.82
C LEU A 42 28.22 -9.27 6.05
N GLU A 43 27.88 -10.13 7.00
CA GLU A 43 27.26 -9.77 8.27
C GLU A 43 28.13 -8.82 9.11
N ARG A 44 29.47 -8.86 8.93
CA ARG A 44 30.44 -7.97 9.59
C ARG A 44 30.68 -6.66 8.84
N THR A 45 30.00 -6.45 7.72
CA THR A 45 30.14 -5.23 6.90
C THR A 45 28.98 -4.26 7.15
N ALA A 46 29.01 -3.10 6.50
CA ALA A 46 27.88 -2.17 6.46
C ALA A 46 26.82 -2.55 5.40
N LEU A 47 27.07 -3.55 4.55
CA LEU A 47 26.11 -4.01 3.56
C LEU A 47 24.98 -4.76 4.27
N ARG A 48 23.74 -4.27 4.11
CA ARG A 48 22.56 -4.84 4.78
C ARG A 48 21.56 -5.46 3.83
N TYR A 49 21.46 -4.96 2.61
CA TYR A 49 20.52 -5.48 1.64
C TYR A 49 21.04 -5.35 0.21
N LEU A 50 20.55 -6.23 -0.66
CA LEU A 50 20.61 -6.03 -2.11
C LEU A 50 19.32 -5.37 -2.58
N TYR A 51 19.40 -4.64 -3.69
CA TYR A 51 18.26 -3.94 -4.28
C TYR A 51 17.93 -4.51 -5.66
N LEU A 52 16.66 -4.84 -5.87
CA LEU A 52 16.08 -5.11 -7.19
C LEU A 52 15.16 -3.94 -7.59
N CYS A 53 15.55 -3.21 -8.63
CA CYS A 53 14.74 -2.13 -9.20
C CYS A 53 13.47 -2.65 -9.90
N SER A 54 12.66 -1.69 -10.35
CA SER A 54 11.48 -1.88 -11.20
C SER A 54 11.63 -2.93 -12.32
N TYR A 55 10.51 -3.55 -12.69
CA TYR A 55 10.49 -4.52 -13.79
C TYR A 55 10.29 -3.80 -15.13
N GLU A 56 11.36 -3.78 -15.96
CA GLU A 56 11.34 -3.16 -17.29
C GLU A 56 11.66 -4.12 -18.45
N LEU A 57 11.47 -5.43 -18.25
CA LEU A 57 11.66 -6.38 -19.34
C LEU A 57 10.49 -6.29 -20.33
N ARG A 58 10.82 -6.28 -21.62
CA ARG A 58 9.88 -6.11 -22.73
C ARG A 58 9.80 -7.38 -23.57
N GLY A 59 8.66 -7.55 -24.24
CA GLY A 59 8.41 -8.64 -25.16
C GLY A 59 7.62 -9.80 -24.56
N ARG A 60 7.49 -10.89 -25.31
CA ARG A 60 6.79 -12.10 -24.87
C ARG A 60 7.66 -12.86 -23.88
N VAL A 61 7.04 -13.38 -22.83
CA VAL A 61 7.70 -14.10 -21.75
C VAL A 61 7.46 -15.60 -21.87
N TRP A 62 8.51 -16.40 -21.67
CA TRP A 62 8.48 -17.87 -21.68
C TRP A 62 9.68 -18.40 -20.89
N THR A 63 9.57 -19.61 -20.36
CA THR A 63 10.69 -20.34 -19.75
C THR A 63 10.70 -21.80 -20.21
N THR A 64 11.87 -22.44 -20.18
CA THR A 64 12.09 -23.77 -20.77
C THR A 64 11.13 -24.83 -20.23
N ASP A 65 10.80 -24.78 -18.94
CA ASP A 65 9.91 -25.74 -18.27
C ASP A 65 8.44 -25.29 -18.18
N MET A 66 8.03 -24.27 -18.94
CA MET A 66 6.69 -23.66 -18.86
C MET A 66 5.54 -24.69 -18.95
N LEU A 67 5.63 -25.65 -19.87
CA LEU A 67 4.59 -26.68 -20.05
C LEU A 67 4.41 -27.54 -18.78
N GLN A 68 5.52 -27.91 -18.13
CA GLN A 68 5.52 -28.69 -16.89
C GLN A 68 5.00 -27.83 -15.73
N ALA A 69 5.51 -26.60 -15.63
CA ALA A 69 5.12 -25.65 -14.59
C ALA A 69 3.64 -25.30 -14.63
N PHE A 70 3.08 -25.10 -15.83
CA PHE A 70 1.66 -24.86 -16.06
C PHE A 70 0.83 -26.07 -15.64
N ARG A 71 1.16 -27.27 -16.16
CA ARG A 71 0.41 -28.49 -15.85
C ARG A 71 0.38 -28.78 -14.35
N ALA A 72 1.50 -28.56 -13.66
CA ALA A 72 1.60 -28.77 -12.21
C ALA A 72 0.71 -27.81 -11.39
N ARG A 73 0.49 -26.57 -11.86
CA ARG A 73 -0.30 -25.56 -11.15
C ARG A 73 -1.77 -25.55 -11.56
N ARG A 74 -2.04 -25.74 -12.85
CA ARG A 74 -3.37 -25.57 -13.44
C ARG A 74 -4.10 -26.89 -13.67
N GLY A 75 -3.38 -28.02 -13.63
CA GLY A 75 -3.99 -29.36 -13.66
C GLY A 75 -4.34 -29.90 -15.05
N TYR A 76 -4.00 -29.21 -16.14
CA TYR A 76 -4.24 -29.66 -17.52
C TYR A 76 -3.08 -29.29 -18.46
N ASP A 77 -3.08 -29.85 -19.68
CA ASP A 77 -2.06 -29.59 -20.69
C ASP A 77 -2.37 -28.30 -21.46
N MET A 78 -1.45 -27.34 -21.47
CA MET A 78 -1.61 -26.09 -22.23
C MET A 78 -1.34 -26.24 -23.74
N LYS A 79 -0.78 -27.36 -24.22
CA LYS A 79 -0.40 -27.55 -25.64
C LYS A 79 -1.53 -27.25 -26.63
N PRO A 80 -2.79 -27.72 -26.43
CA PRO A 80 -3.89 -27.42 -27.35
C PRO A 80 -4.20 -25.93 -27.43
N TYR A 81 -3.84 -25.17 -26.40
CA TYR A 81 -4.20 -23.77 -26.24
C TYR A 81 -3.07 -22.79 -26.63
N LEU A 82 -1.88 -23.27 -26.99
CA LEU A 82 -0.74 -22.42 -27.36
C LEU A 82 -1.05 -21.37 -28.45
N PRO A 83 -1.89 -21.64 -29.47
CA PRO A 83 -2.25 -20.62 -30.45
C PRO A 83 -2.90 -19.36 -29.83
N THR A 84 -3.54 -19.47 -28.66
CA THR A 84 -4.16 -18.32 -27.99
C THR A 84 -3.14 -17.29 -27.50
N ILE A 85 -1.94 -17.73 -27.14
CA ILE A 85 -0.83 -16.85 -26.68
C ILE A 85 -0.39 -15.90 -27.81
N VAL A 86 -0.60 -16.30 -29.07
CA VAL A 86 -0.29 -15.49 -30.25
C VAL A 86 -1.52 -14.80 -30.85
N GLY A 87 -2.67 -14.85 -30.18
CA GLY A 87 -3.89 -14.11 -30.53
C GLY A 87 -4.98 -14.94 -31.23
N ALA A 88 -4.84 -16.26 -31.35
CA ALA A 88 -5.92 -17.09 -31.87
C ALA A 88 -7.04 -17.30 -30.84
N SER A 89 -8.28 -17.47 -31.31
CA SER A 89 -9.38 -17.97 -30.47
C SER A 89 -9.46 -19.49 -30.58
N ILE A 90 -9.66 -20.18 -29.47
CA ILE A 90 -9.83 -21.63 -29.44
C ILE A 90 -11.17 -22.00 -28.83
N GLU A 91 -11.92 -22.83 -29.57
CA GLU A 91 -13.32 -23.20 -29.34
C GLU A 91 -14.27 -22.01 -29.36
N ASP A 92 -14.17 -21.14 -28.35
CA ASP A 92 -14.99 -19.97 -28.16
C ASP A 92 -14.26 -18.90 -27.32
N ARG A 93 -14.89 -17.74 -27.15
CA ARG A 93 -14.32 -16.62 -26.41
C ARG A 93 -14.10 -16.94 -24.93
N GLU A 94 -15.05 -17.59 -24.27
CA GLU A 94 -14.94 -17.91 -22.85
C GLU A 94 -13.81 -18.91 -22.60
N THR A 95 -13.72 -19.98 -23.40
CA THR A 95 -12.63 -20.95 -23.33
C THR A 95 -11.27 -20.28 -23.48
N THR A 96 -11.16 -19.35 -24.43
CA THR A 96 -9.93 -18.57 -24.66
C THR A 96 -9.60 -17.66 -23.46
N GLU A 97 -10.58 -16.95 -22.90
CA GLU A 97 -10.38 -16.07 -21.74
C GLU A 97 -9.96 -16.83 -20.48
N ARG A 98 -10.59 -17.98 -20.21
CA ARG A 98 -10.26 -18.84 -19.06
C ARG A 98 -8.84 -19.42 -19.17
N PHE A 99 -8.45 -19.89 -20.36
CA PHE A 99 -7.06 -20.31 -20.58
C PHE A 99 -6.07 -19.15 -20.39
N MET A 100 -6.37 -17.97 -20.94
CA MET A 100 -5.48 -16.81 -20.80
C MET A 100 -5.38 -16.31 -19.36
N HIS A 101 -6.43 -16.47 -18.55
CA HIS A 101 -6.37 -16.28 -17.10
C HIS A 101 -5.35 -17.23 -16.47
N ASP A 102 -5.50 -18.54 -16.68
CA ASP A 102 -4.61 -19.57 -16.12
C ASP A 102 -3.14 -19.40 -16.56
N PHE A 103 -2.92 -19.00 -17.80
CA PHE A 103 -1.58 -18.72 -18.34
C PHE A 103 -0.95 -17.48 -17.68
N ARG A 104 -1.71 -16.39 -17.54
CA ARG A 104 -1.24 -15.16 -16.89
C ARG A 104 -0.95 -15.36 -15.41
N GLU A 105 -1.81 -16.12 -14.72
CA GLU A 105 -1.60 -16.48 -13.33
C GLU A 105 -0.34 -17.35 -13.17
N THR A 106 -0.13 -18.32 -14.05
CA THR A 106 1.10 -19.13 -14.06
C THR A 106 2.35 -18.28 -14.23
N LEU A 107 2.34 -17.30 -15.16
CA LEU A 107 3.47 -16.36 -15.31
C LEU A 107 3.73 -15.57 -14.03
N SER A 108 2.67 -15.07 -13.40
CA SER A 108 2.75 -14.33 -12.14
C SER A 108 3.35 -15.16 -11.01
N ASP A 109 2.84 -16.37 -10.79
CA ASP A 109 3.38 -17.27 -9.75
C ASP A 109 4.84 -17.60 -10.00
N LEU A 110 5.22 -17.88 -11.25
CA LEU A 110 6.59 -18.20 -11.61
C LEU A 110 7.54 -17.03 -11.33
N LEU A 111 7.16 -15.80 -11.70
CA LEU A 111 7.96 -14.62 -11.41
C LEU A 111 8.11 -14.41 -9.89
N ILE A 112 7.02 -14.56 -9.13
CA ILE A 112 7.02 -14.35 -7.69
C ILE A 112 7.86 -15.39 -6.96
N GLU A 113 7.62 -16.68 -7.23
CA GLU A 113 8.28 -17.78 -6.53
C GLU A 113 9.75 -17.91 -6.94
N ARG A 114 10.03 -17.85 -8.25
CA ARG A 114 11.36 -18.21 -8.79
C ARG A 114 12.31 -17.05 -8.88
N PHE A 115 11.82 -15.81 -8.85
CA PHE A 115 12.66 -14.62 -8.81
C PHE A 115 12.61 -13.95 -7.44
N TYR A 116 11.49 -13.37 -7.02
CA TYR A 116 11.46 -12.58 -5.79
C TYR A 116 11.66 -13.40 -4.52
N ALA A 117 10.92 -14.50 -4.34
CA ALA A 117 11.05 -15.35 -3.15
C ALA A 117 12.41 -16.06 -3.10
N GLU A 118 12.88 -16.59 -4.22
CA GLU A 118 14.21 -17.23 -4.29
C GLU A 118 15.35 -16.24 -4.07
N ALA A 119 15.26 -15.02 -4.61
CA ALA A 119 16.23 -13.95 -4.36
C ALA A 119 16.28 -13.55 -2.87
N ALA A 120 15.10 -13.40 -2.24
CA ALA A 120 15.02 -13.10 -0.80
C ALA A 120 15.67 -14.20 0.03
N ARG A 121 15.34 -15.47 -0.27
CA ARG A 121 15.94 -16.64 0.40
C ARG A 121 17.47 -16.68 0.27
N LEU A 122 18.01 -16.34 -0.91
CA LEU A 122 19.46 -16.31 -1.14
C LEU A 122 20.14 -15.16 -0.40
N CYS A 123 19.51 -13.98 -0.34
CA CYS A 123 20.02 -12.84 0.44
C CYS A 123 20.03 -13.19 1.93
N GLN A 124 18.94 -13.72 2.47
CA GLN A 124 18.83 -14.10 3.88
C GLN A 124 19.87 -15.16 4.26
N ALA A 125 20.08 -16.17 3.41
CA ALA A 125 21.14 -17.17 3.58
C ALA A 125 22.55 -16.58 3.57
N ALA A 126 22.71 -15.35 3.06
CA ALA A 126 23.95 -14.59 3.07
C ALA A 126 24.05 -13.54 4.18
N GLY A 127 23.07 -13.47 5.09
CA GLY A 127 23.01 -12.44 6.14
C GLY A 127 22.58 -11.06 5.62
N LEU A 128 21.91 -11.01 4.48
CA LEU A 128 21.40 -9.80 3.83
C LEU A 128 19.87 -9.85 3.72
N GLU A 129 19.25 -8.68 3.67
CA GLU A 129 17.86 -8.52 3.26
C GLU A 129 17.76 -8.30 1.74
N LEU A 130 16.57 -8.51 1.18
CA LEU A 130 16.21 -8.07 -0.16
C LEU A 130 15.25 -6.87 -0.09
N CYS A 131 15.68 -5.75 -0.67
CA CYS A 131 14.82 -4.61 -0.98
C CYS A 131 14.39 -4.70 -2.45
N ALA A 132 13.12 -4.51 -2.76
CA ALA A 132 12.66 -4.51 -4.14
C ALA A 132 11.39 -3.70 -4.37
N GLU A 133 11.29 -3.11 -5.56
CA GLU A 133 10.02 -2.53 -6.02
C GLU A 133 8.95 -3.58 -6.34
N ALA A 134 9.41 -4.75 -6.77
CA ALA A 134 8.63 -5.98 -6.93
C ALA A 134 7.31 -5.81 -7.69
N GLY A 135 7.40 -5.31 -8.94
CA GLY A 135 6.26 -5.18 -9.86
C GLY A 135 6.07 -3.76 -10.40
N GLY A 136 6.56 -2.75 -9.69
CA GLY A 136 6.50 -1.35 -10.08
C GLY A 136 7.34 -0.98 -11.32
N PRO A 137 7.03 0.15 -11.98
CA PRO A 137 5.84 0.99 -11.75
C PRO A 137 4.54 0.43 -12.34
N GLY A 138 4.55 -0.77 -12.93
CA GLY A 138 3.35 -1.43 -13.43
C GLY A 138 2.62 -0.69 -14.56
N PRO A 139 1.35 -1.03 -14.84
CA PRO A 139 0.55 -0.38 -15.87
C PRO A 139 0.23 1.09 -15.55
N PRO A 140 0.11 1.96 -16.57
CA PRO A 140 0.18 1.66 -18.00
C PRO A 140 1.61 1.62 -18.58
N LEU A 141 2.64 1.95 -17.79
CA LEU A 141 4.03 2.03 -18.27
C LEU A 141 4.59 0.67 -18.67
N HIS A 142 4.39 -0.34 -17.82
CA HIS A 142 4.90 -1.68 -18.01
C HIS A 142 3.83 -2.73 -17.76
N ASN A 143 3.70 -3.68 -18.69
CA ASN A 143 2.79 -4.82 -18.53
C ASN A 143 3.52 -5.95 -17.78
N VAL A 144 3.73 -5.76 -16.49
CA VAL A 144 4.49 -6.71 -15.65
C VAL A 144 3.58 -7.90 -15.28
N PRO A 145 4.01 -9.15 -15.52
CA PRO A 145 3.21 -10.34 -15.25
C PRO A 145 3.27 -10.69 -13.76
N VAL A 146 2.59 -9.91 -12.92
CA VAL A 146 2.75 -10.03 -11.46
C VAL A 146 1.48 -9.67 -10.71
N ASP A 147 1.20 -10.39 -9.64
CA ASP A 147 0.46 -9.86 -8.50
C ASP A 147 1.45 -9.01 -7.67
N ALA A 148 1.34 -7.70 -7.76
CA ALA A 148 2.28 -6.78 -7.12
C ALA A 148 2.28 -6.88 -5.59
N LEU A 149 1.10 -7.07 -4.96
CA LEU A 149 1.02 -7.23 -3.50
C LEU A 149 1.71 -8.51 -3.05
N LYS A 150 1.49 -9.63 -3.74
CA LYS A 150 2.15 -10.91 -3.44
C LYS A 150 3.65 -10.82 -3.64
N ALA A 151 4.11 -10.19 -4.73
CA ALA A 151 5.53 -9.99 -5.01
C ALA A 151 6.23 -9.15 -3.93
N GLN A 152 5.66 -8.01 -3.56
CA GLN A 152 6.15 -7.17 -2.47
C GLN A 152 6.07 -7.89 -1.11
N GLY A 153 5.08 -8.76 -0.92
CA GLY A 153 4.99 -9.65 0.24
C GLY A 153 6.18 -10.62 0.39
N ARG A 154 6.81 -11.03 -0.72
CA ARG A 154 7.93 -12.00 -0.74
C ARG A 154 9.31 -11.41 -0.48
N VAL A 155 9.48 -10.08 -0.50
CA VAL A 155 10.77 -9.42 -0.25
C VAL A 155 10.84 -8.87 1.17
N ASP A 156 12.03 -8.72 1.75
CA ASP A 156 12.17 -8.24 3.14
C ASP A 156 11.71 -6.78 3.29
N ARG A 157 12.09 -5.94 2.33
CA ARG A 157 11.75 -4.51 2.28
C ARG A 157 11.03 -4.16 0.97
N PRO A 158 9.70 -3.98 1.00
CA PRO A 158 8.99 -3.53 -0.18
C PRO A 158 9.30 -2.06 -0.41
N ARG A 159 9.59 -1.71 -1.66
CA ARG A 159 9.81 -0.34 -2.10
C ARG A 159 8.72 0.05 -3.09
N GLY A 160 8.19 1.25 -2.96
CA GLY A 160 7.39 1.89 -4.00
C GLY A 160 8.21 2.97 -4.70
N GLU A 161 7.57 3.72 -5.58
CA GLU A 161 8.21 4.82 -6.29
C GLU A 161 7.22 5.96 -6.48
N PHE A 162 7.69 7.20 -6.39
CA PHE A 162 6.88 8.35 -6.80
C PHE A 162 7.73 9.46 -7.43
N TRP A 163 7.12 10.10 -8.43
CA TRP A 163 7.78 11.13 -9.22
C TRP A 163 7.15 12.50 -9.03
N ASN A 164 7.97 13.54 -9.13
CA ASN A 164 7.53 14.92 -9.19
C ASN A 164 7.03 15.26 -10.60
N GLN A 165 5.77 15.69 -10.72
CA GLN A 165 5.14 16.09 -12.00
C GLN A 165 5.20 15.01 -13.11
N TYR A 166 5.12 13.73 -12.73
CA TYR A 166 5.10 12.61 -13.67
C TYR A 166 4.12 11.53 -13.18
N PRO A 167 3.44 10.76 -14.06
CA PRO A 167 2.35 9.85 -13.67
C PRO A 167 2.85 8.51 -13.10
N ILE A 168 3.84 8.53 -12.21
CA ILE A 168 4.31 7.38 -11.44
C ILE A 168 4.07 7.67 -9.96
N TRP A 169 3.23 6.84 -9.33
CA TRP A 169 2.82 7.03 -7.94
C TRP A 169 2.39 5.70 -7.28
N VAL A 170 3.37 4.87 -6.92
CA VAL A 170 3.19 3.51 -6.39
C VAL A 170 3.34 3.49 -4.87
N VAL A 171 2.65 4.41 -4.19
CA VAL A 171 2.73 4.54 -2.73
C VAL A 171 1.70 3.65 -2.05
N LYS A 172 0.42 3.80 -2.40
CA LYS A 172 -0.67 3.05 -1.75
C LYS A 172 -0.55 1.54 -1.96
N GLU A 173 -0.08 1.09 -3.11
CA GLU A 173 0.21 -0.34 -3.38
C GLU A 173 1.20 -0.91 -2.36
N THR A 174 2.35 -0.26 -2.23
CA THR A 174 3.42 -0.65 -1.31
C THR A 174 2.97 -0.59 0.13
N ALA A 175 2.18 0.42 0.51
CA ALA A 175 1.59 0.50 1.84
C ALA A 175 0.64 -0.68 2.09
N CYS A 176 -0.27 -0.98 1.16
CA CYS A 176 -1.19 -2.12 1.28
C CYS A 176 -0.42 -3.44 1.44
N ALA A 177 0.59 -3.69 0.60
CA ALA A 177 1.43 -4.88 0.71
C ALA A 177 2.10 -4.97 2.09
N ALA A 178 2.72 -3.88 2.55
CA ALA A 178 3.35 -3.87 3.87
C ALA A 178 2.34 -4.12 4.99
N HIS A 179 1.17 -3.49 4.95
CA HIS A 179 0.12 -3.65 5.95
C HIS A 179 -0.40 -5.09 6.01
N ILE A 180 -0.77 -5.66 4.87
CA ILE A 180 -1.38 -6.98 4.82
C ILE A 180 -0.37 -8.10 5.08
N TYR A 181 0.90 -7.88 4.73
CA TYR A 181 1.97 -8.84 5.01
C TYR A 181 2.62 -8.68 6.39
N GLY A 182 2.37 -7.57 7.10
CA GLY A 182 2.95 -7.30 8.42
C GLY A 182 4.39 -6.77 8.37
N LYS A 183 4.73 -6.02 7.31
CA LYS A 183 6.06 -5.41 7.15
C LYS A 183 6.05 -4.00 7.75
N PRO A 184 7.04 -3.65 8.60
CA PRO A 184 7.03 -2.37 9.31
C PRO A 184 7.43 -1.18 8.44
N VAL A 185 8.21 -1.41 7.38
CA VAL A 185 8.78 -0.36 6.52
C VAL A 185 8.10 -0.36 5.16
N VAL A 186 7.66 0.82 4.75
CA VAL A 186 7.12 1.16 3.43
C VAL A 186 8.10 2.15 2.81
N ASP A 187 9.12 1.61 2.12
CA ASP A 187 10.20 2.40 1.53
C ASP A 187 9.79 2.96 0.18
N MET A 188 10.38 4.08 -0.21
CA MET A 188 10.06 4.76 -1.47
C MET A 188 11.34 5.16 -2.18
N GLU A 189 11.49 4.76 -3.44
CA GLU A 189 12.28 5.54 -4.38
C GLU A 189 11.58 6.90 -4.54
N ALA A 190 12.21 7.93 -3.98
CA ALA A 190 11.53 9.18 -3.66
C ALA A 190 12.05 10.34 -4.50
N PHE A 191 11.09 11.17 -4.94
CA PHE A 191 11.33 12.46 -5.60
C PHE A 191 11.97 12.36 -6.98
N THR A 192 11.78 11.26 -7.72
CA THR A 192 12.30 11.17 -9.08
C THR A 192 11.68 12.27 -9.98
N SER A 193 12.47 12.92 -10.83
CA SER A 193 12.04 14.15 -11.51
C SER A 193 12.80 14.44 -12.79
N TRP A 194 12.11 15.00 -13.80
CA TRP A 194 12.72 15.59 -15.00
C TRP A 194 13.01 17.10 -14.88
N ARG A 195 12.67 17.70 -13.73
CA ARG A 195 12.73 19.17 -13.55
C ARG A 195 14.12 19.69 -13.28
N HIS A 196 15.07 18.84 -12.86
CA HIS A 196 16.51 19.12 -12.93
C HIS A 196 16.96 20.47 -12.31
N TRP A 197 17.52 20.46 -11.09
CA TRP A 197 18.01 21.65 -10.37
C TRP A 197 16.94 22.70 -9.98
N GLN A 198 15.66 22.46 -10.29
CA GLN A 198 14.54 23.36 -9.95
C GLN A 198 13.88 23.09 -8.60
N ASP A 199 14.20 21.96 -7.96
CA ASP A 199 13.50 21.48 -6.77
C ASP A 199 14.40 21.61 -5.51
N GLY A 200 13.84 22.16 -4.45
CA GLY A 200 14.40 22.18 -3.10
C GLY A 200 13.39 21.68 -2.06
N PRO A 201 13.73 21.73 -0.77
CA PRO A 201 12.85 21.23 0.30
C PRO A 201 11.40 21.74 0.25
N PHE A 202 11.17 22.97 -0.22
CA PHE A 202 9.83 23.54 -0.33
C PHE A 202 8.97 22.80 -1.37
N GLU A 203 9.54 22.48 -2.54
CA GLU A 203 8.87 21.73 -3.61
C GLU A 203 8.70 20.24 -3.25
N LEU A 204 9.67 19.68 -2.51
CA LEU A 204 9.67 18.25 -2.17
C LEU A 204 8.73 17.92 -1.00
N LYS A 205 8.55 18.83 -0.03
CA LYS A 205 7.74 18.56 1.17
C LYS A 205 6.29 18.15 0.86
N PRO A 206 5.53 18.82 -0.02
CA PRO A 206 4.16 18.40 -0.36
C PRO A 206 4.08 17.00 -0.96
N LEU A 207 5.10 16.57 -1.72
CA LEU A 207 5.18 15.22 -2.27
C LEU A 207 5.39 14.18 -1.16
N ALA A 208 6.28 14.48 -0.21
CA ALA A 208 6.49 13.64 0.97
C ALA A 208 5.22 13.53 1.81
N ASP A 209 4.51 14.64 2.03
CA ASP A 209 3.29 14.67 2.84
C ASP A 209 2.16 13.87 2.22
N ARG A 210 2.00 13.96 0.89
CA ARG A 210 1.10 13.08 0.15
C ARG A 210 1.50 11.62 0.34
N ALA A 211 2.77 11.29 0.13
CA ALA A 211 3.25 9.92 0.26
C ALA A 211 3.03 9.36 1.69
N PHE A 212 3.26 10.17 2.72
CA PHE A 212 2.96 9.82 4.11
C PHE A 212 1.47 9.53 4.33
N CYS A 213 0.56 10.39 3.82
CA CYS A 213 -0.88 10.15 3.89
C CYS A 213 -1.34 8.92 3.10
N GLU A 214 -0.54 8.43 2.17
CA GLU A 214 -0.79 7.18 1.42
C GLU A 214 -0.16 5.95 2.07
N GLY A 215 0.64 6.13 3.13
CA GLY A 215 1.20 5.05 3.95
C GLY A 215 2.72 4.86 3.84
N ALA A 216 3.43 5.68 3.04
CA ALA A 216 4.89 5.69 3.07
C ALA A 216 5.40 5.99 4.49
N ASN A 217 6.53 5.42 4.87
CA ASN A 217 7.16 5.72 6.17
C ASN A 217 8.69 5.63 6.15
N HIS A 218 9.29 5.54 4.97
CA HIS A 218 10.73 5.61 4.76
C HIS A 218 11.01 6.12 3.33
N PHE A 219 12.05 6.92 3.14
CA PHE A 219 12.41 7.48 1.83
C PHE A 219 13.86 7.18 1.47
N THR A 220 14.04 6.70 0.25
CA THR A 220 15.32 6.57 -0.44
C THR A 220 15.35 7.61 -1.57
N PHE A 221 16.16 8.66 -1.40
CA PHE A 221 16.25 9.74 -2.40
C PHE A 221 16.75 9.21 -3.76
N HIS A 222 15.95 9.43 -4.79
CA HIS A 222 16.40 9.34 -6.18
C HIS A 222 16.74 10.75 -6.67
N THR A 223 18.00 11.12 -6.88
CA THR A 223 19.25 10.39 -6.61
C THR A 223 20.29 11.27 -5.91
N TRP A 224 21.31 10.61 -5.35
CA TRP A 224 22.55 11.24 -4.91
C TRP A 224 23.71 10.74 -5.78
N PRO A 225 23.97 11.36 -6.96
CA PRO A 225 25.10 11.00 -7.80
C PRO A 225 26.42 11.22 -7.07
N HIS A 226 27.41 10.36 -7.31
CA HIS A 226 28.74 10.50 -6.74
C HIS A 226 29.42 11.80 -7.25
N GLN A 227 30.04 12.55 -6.33
CA GLN A 227 30.65 13.86 -6.60
C GLN A 227 32.13 13.87 -6.22
N PRO A 228 33.03 13.30 -7.05
CA PRO A 228 34.46 13.46 -6.86
C PRO A 228 34.90 14.89 -7.24
N PRO A 229 36.08 15.37 -6.79
CA PRO A 229 36.54 16.74 -7.07
C PRO A 229 36.50 17.14 -8.56
N GLU A 230 36.84 16.22 -9.46
CA GLU A 230 36.83 16.41 -10.92
C GLU A 230 35.44 16.60 -11.52
N ALA A 231 34.36 16.23 -10.80
CA ALA A 231 32.99 16.45 -11.27
C ALA A 231 32.59 17.95 -11.24
N GLY A 232 33.33 18.77 -10.48
CA GLY A 232 33.08 20.21 -10.37
C GLY A 232 31.70 20.54 -9.78
N GLN A 233 31.20 21.73 -10.11
CA GLN A 233 29.84 22.17 -9.75
C GLN A 233 29.06 22.47 -11.05
N PRO A 234 27.82 21.97 -11.20
CA PRO A 234 26.99 21.32 -10.18
C PRO A 234 27.28 19.82 -10.00
N GLY A 235 28.34 19.30 -10.59
CA GLY A 235 28.74 17.90 -10.43
C GLY A 235 28.15 16.98 -11.49
N TRP A 236 28.50 15.69 -11.41
CA TRP A 236 27.90 14.67 -12.26
C TRP A 236 26.44 14.44 -11.88
N ALA A 237 25.61 14.17 -12.86
CA ALA A 237 24.19 13.95 -12.67
C ALA A 237 23.79 12.61 -13.30
N TYR A 238 22.94 11.86 -12.61
CA TYR A 238 22.15 10.86 -13.28
C TYR A 238 21.16 11.55 -14.23
N HIS A 239 20.75 10.87 -15.30
CA HIS A 239 19.90 11.47 -16.32
C HIS A 239 18.53 11.91 -15.79
N ALA A 240 18.09 11.38 -14.64
CA ALA A 240 16.89 11.81 -13.91
C ALA A 240 17.28 12.39 -12.53
N GLY A 241 16.58 13.44 -12.11
CA GLY A 241 16.65 13.99 -10.76
C GLY A 241 15.76 13.20 -9.78
N THR A 242 15.48 13.69 -8.57
CA THR A 242 15.97 14.92 -7.96
C THR A 242 17.46 14.83 -7.65
N HIS A 243 18.21 15.86 -7.98
CA HIS A 243 19.64 15.88 -7.71
C HIS A 243 19.87 16.31 -6.25
N VAL A 244 20.30 15.37 -5.40
CA VAL A 244 20.60 15.62 -3.98
C VAL A 244 22.10 15.44 -3.73
N GLY A 245 22.66 16.24 -2.83
CA GLY A 245 24.05 16.10 -2.39
C GLY A 245 24.83 17.41 -2.27
N PRO A 246 26.12 17.35 -1.91
CA PRO A 246 26.93 18.51 -1.52
C PRO A 246 27.05 19.65 -2.54
N THR A 247 26.82 19.37 -3.82
CA THR A 247 26.89 20.35 -4.90
C THR A 247 25.58 21.13 -5.10
N ARG A 248 24.54 20.87 -4.29
CA ARG A 248 23.29 21.64 -4.33
C ARG A 248 23.40 22.91 -3.51
N LEU A 249 22.84 24.01 -4.03
CA LEU A 249 22.78 25.31 -3.35
C LEU A 249 22.18 25.21 -1.94
N TRP A 250 21.11 24.41 -1.80
CA TRP A 250 20.42 24.24 -0.52
C TRP A 250 21.03 23.15 0.38
N TRP A 251 22.04 22.40 -0.07
CA TRP A 251 22.60 21.29 0.71
C TRP A 251 23.12 21.70 2.11
N PRO A 252 23.85 22.82 2.28
CA PRO A 252 24.26 23.28 3.60
C PRO A 252 23.07 23.55 4.55
N MET A 253 21.87 23.74 3.99
CA MET A 253 20.61 23.99 4.70
C MET A 253 19.68 22.76 4.69
N ALA A 254 20.13 21.58 4.27
CA ALA A 254 19.27 20.41 4.10
C ALA A 254 18.76 19.83 5.43
N LYS A 255 19.47 20.05 6.54
CA LYS A 255 19.21 19.40 7.83
C LYS A 255 17.75 19.47 8.30
N PRO A 256 17.05 20.63 8.31
CA PRO A 256 15.66 20.70 8.76
C PRO A 256 14.71 19.81 7.93
N PHE A 257 14.96 19.68 6.62
CA PHE A 257 14.16 18.81 5.76
C PHE A 257 14.43 17.33 6.03
N ILE A 258 15.70 16.95 6.22
CA ILE A 258 16.04 15.57 6.58
C ILE A 258 15.48 15.20 7.96
N ASP A 259 15.59 16.09 8.95
CA ASP A 259 15.01 15.90 10.28
C ASP A 259 13.47 15.76 10.21
N TYR A 260 12.81 16.56 9.36
CA TYR A 260 11.37 16.47 9.11
C TYR A 260 10.99 15.08 8.61
N LEU A 261 11.64 14.59 7.55
CA LEU A 261 11.37 13.26 7.00
C LEU A 261 11.65 12.16 8.02
N ALA A 262 12.72 12.28 8.81
CA ALA A 262 13.09 11.31 9.83
C ALA A 262 12.06 11.25 10.98
N ARG A 263 11.60 12.39 11.50
CA ARG A 263 10.57 12.45 12.56
C ARG A 263 9.24 11.87 12.07
N CYS A 264 8.81 12.24 10.87
CA CYS A 264 7.59 11.68 10.27
C CYS A 264 7.70 10.17 10.08
N SER A 265 8.81 9.69 9.51
CA SER A 265 9.08 8.26 9.32
C SER A 265 9.07 7.50 10.64
N SER A 266 9.71 8.05 11.69
CA SER A 266 9.75 7.43 13.01
C SER A 266 8.37 7.25 13.62
N LEU A 267 7.48 8.24 13.52
CA LEU A 267 6.12 8.16 14.04
C LEU A 267 5.24 7.24 13.18
N LEU A 268 5.42 7.26 11.86
CA LEU A 268 4.64 6.46 10.90
C LEU A 268 5.10 5.00 10.79
N GLN A 269 6.14 4.61 11.52
CA GLN A 269 6.52 3.20 11.74
C GLN A 269 5.99 2.65 13.06
N GLN A 270 5.38 3.48 13.92
CA GLN A 270 4.85 3.02 15.21
C GLN A 270 3.55 2.25 15.06
N GLY A 271 3.42 1.15 15.80
CA GLY A 271 2.19 0.37 15.86
C GLY A 271 1.67 -0.09 14.50
N ARG A 272 0.36 -0.29 14.42
CA ARG A 272 -0.34 -0.76 13.22
C ARG A 272 -1.07 0.37 12.50
N PRO A 273 -1.21 0.29 11.17
CA PRO A 273 -2.08 1.21 10.42
C PRO A 273 -3.55 0.99 10.83
N VAL A 274 -4.36 2.05 10.70
CA VAL A 274 -5.81 1.99 10.91
C VAL A 274 -6.52 2.25 9.59
N ALA A 275 -7.24 1.25 9.11
CA ALA A 275 -8.07 1.30 7.91
C ALA A 275 -9.37 0.52 8.19
N ASP A 276 -10.52 1.10 7.86
CA ASP A 276 -11.81 0.48 8.19
C ASP A 276 -12.31 -0.45 7.09
N VAL A 277 -11.80 -0.31 5.88
CA VAL A 277 -12.25 -1.04 4.69
C VAL A 277 -11.07 -1.80 4.08
N CYS A 278 -11.29 -3.06 3.74
CA CYS A 278 -10.36 -3.83 2.92
C CYS A 278 -11.00 -4.14 1.57
N TYR A 279 -10.34 -3.80 0.47
CA TYR A 279 -10.78 -4.17 -0.87
C TYR A 279 -10.03 -5.42 -1.32
N TYR A 280 -10.75 -6.41 -1.80
CA TYR A 280 -10.18 -7.51 -2.56
C TYR A 280 -10.18 -7.14 -4.04
N TYR A 281 -9.04 -7.24 -4.73
CA TYR A 281 -8.94 -6.87 -6.15
C TYR A 281 -9.20 -8.04 -7.13
N GLY A 282 -9.62 -9.19 -6.62
CA GLY A 282 -9.92 -10.40 -7.40
C GLY A 282 -8.73 -11.33 -7.64
N ASP A 283 -9.04 -12.49 -8.21
CA ASP A 283 -8.09 -13.57 -8.47
C ASP A 283 -7.20 -13.31 -9.70
N GLY A 284 -6.11 -14.09 -9.80
CA GLY A 284 -5.21 -14.13 -10.94
C GLY A 284 -3.94 -13.27 -10.81
N GLY A 285 -3.11 -13.28 -11.85
CA GLY A 285 -1.93 -12.42 -11.97
C GLY A 285 -2.24 -11.04 -12.58
N TYR A 286 -1.20 -10.22 -12.76
CA TYR A 286 -1.30 -8.87 -13.36
C TYR A 286 -2.20 -7.92 -12.54
N LYS A 287 -2.06 -7.98 -11.22
CA LYS A 287 -2.86 -7.18 -10.28
C LYS A 287 -2.01 -6.08 -9.67
N PHE A 288 -2.55 -4.87 -9.73
CA PHE A 288 -1.93 -3.65 -9.22
C PHE A 288 -2.95 -2.83 -8.45
N VAL A 289 -2.47 -2.06 -7.49
CA VAL A 289 -3.25 -1.09 -6.73
C VAL A 289 -2.98 0.30 -7.31
N PRO A 290 -4.01 1.03 -7.77
CA PRO A 290 -3.83 2.38 -8.27
C PRO A 290 -3.40 3.35 -7.14
N PRO A 291 -2.95 4.57 -7.48
CA PRO A 291 -2.73 5.63 -6.49
C PRO A 291 -3.93 5.80 -5.56
N LYS A 292 -3.70 6.23 -4.30
CA LYS A 292 -4.77 6.34 -3.29
C LYS A 292 -5.97 7.11 -3.85
N HIS A 293 -7.12 6.47 -3.82
CA HIS A 293 -8.39 7.03 -4.26
C HIS A 293 -9.49 6.55 -3.33
N ILE A 294 -10.14 7.49 -2.64
CA ILE A 294 -11.26 7.17 -1.76
C ILE A 294 -12.52 6.98 -2.60
N ASP A 295 -13.12 5.79 -2.49
CA ASP A 295 -14.42 5.49 -3.09
C ASP A 295 -15.45 6.57 -2.73
N PRO A 296 -16.16 7.18 -3.70
CA PRO A 296 -17.16 8.20 -3.42
C PRO A 296 -18.25 7.75 -2.44
N SER A 297 -18.63 6.47 -2.45
CA SER A 297 -19.61 5.90 -1.51
C SER A 297 -19.05 5.78 -0.08
N LEU A 298 -17.73 5.69 0.07
CA LEU A 298 -17.04 5.74 1.35
C LEU A 298 -16.88 7.20 1.81
N GLY A 299 -16.40 8.08 0.92
CA GLY A 299 -16.16 9.50 1.15
C GLY A 299 -15.04 9.79 2.16
N PHE A 300 -14.69 11.07 2.33
CA PHE A 300 -13.58 11.50 3.19
C PHE A 300 -13.75 11.09 4.67
N GLY A 301 -12.64 10.72 5.30
CA GLY A 301 -12.57 10.44 6.73
C GLY A 301 -12.41 8.97 7.08
N TYR A 302 -12.23 8.11 6.08
CA TYR A 302 -11.85 6.71 6.24
C TYR A 302 -10.58 6.44 5.43
N ASP A 303 -9.85 5.39 5.79
CA ASP A 303 -8.77 4.82 4.98
C ASP A 303 -9.06 3.35 4.69
N TYR A 304 -8.37 2.81 3.69
CA TYR A 304 -8.57 1.46 3.20
C TYR A 304 -7.24 0.76 2.91
N ASP A 305 -7.25 -0.56 2.88
CA ASP A 305 -6.19 -1.35 2.25
C ASP A 305 -6.76 -2.17 1.10
N VAL A 306 -5.88 -2.66 0.23
CA VAL A 306 -6.20 -3.68 -0.78
C VAL A 306 -5.52 -4.98 -0.39
N THR A 307 -6.21 -6.10 -0.58
CA THR A 307 -5.72 -7.46 -0.31
C THR A 307 -5.78 -8.35 -1.53
N ASN A 308 -5.06 -9.45 -1.47
CA ASN A 308 -4.95 -10.46 -2.51
C ASN A 308 -5.51 -11.81 -2.07
N THR A 309 -5.57 -12.77 -3.00
CA THR A 309 -6.09 -14.12 -2.78
C THR A 309 -5.35 -14.83 -1.63
N GLU A 310 -4.02 -14.76 -1.62
CA GLU A 310 -3.19 -15.41 -0.60
C GLU A 310 -3.53 -14.93 0.81
N VAL A 311 -3.52 -13.62 1.05
CA VAL A 311 -3.78 -13.06 2.38
C VAL A 311 -5.23 -13.31 2.81
N LEU A 312 -6.19 -13.16 1.90
CA LEU A 312 -7.60 -13.44 2.18
C LEU A 312 -7.77 -14.89 2.65
N CYS A 313 -7.24 -15.86 1.90
CA CYS A 313 -7.34 -17.28 2.19
C CYS A 313 -6.58 -17.69 3.45
N GLU A 314 -5.31 -17.30 3.55
CA GLU A 314 -4.38 -17.88 4.51
C GLU A 314 -4.29 -17.10 5.83
N ARG A 315 -4.57 -15.80 5.81
CA ARG A 315 -4.25 -14.92 6.95
C ARG A 315 -5.46 -14.23 7.56
N MET A 316 -6.53 -13.97 6.80
CA MET A 316 -7.71 -13.32 7.35
C MET A 316 -8.49 -14.25 8.30
N SER A 317 -8.94 -13.67 9.40
CA SER A 317 -9.86 -14.29 10.35
C SER A 317 -10.83 -13.25 10.89
N VAL A 318 -11.84 -13.66 11.67
CA VAL A 318 -12.79 -12.74 12.30
C VAL A 318 -12.60 -12.71 13.81
N ARG A 319 -12.65 -11.51 14.39
CA ARG A 319 -12.72 -11.26 15.83
C ARG A 319 -13.66 -10.09 16.09
N ASP A 320 -14.65 -10.29 16.96
CA ASP A 320 -15.64 -9.26 17.34
C ASP A 320 -16.32 -8.60 16.13
N GLY A 321 -16.70 -9.41 15.14
CA GLY A 321 -17.33 -8.95 13.89
C GLY A 321 -16.40 -8.21 12.92
N ARG A 322 -15.10 -8.08 13.23
CA ARG A 322 -14.09 -7.45 12.36
C ARG A 322 -13.20 -8.48 11.71
N ILE A 323 -12.79 -8.21 10.48
CA ILE A 323 -11.78 -8.99 9.75
C ILE A 323 -10.41 -8.55 10.25
N VAL A 324 -9.60 -9.49 10.73
CA VAL A 324 -8.31 -9.19 11.37
C VAL A 324 -7.18 -9.95 10.67
N LEU A 325 -6.02 -9.31 10.60
CA LEU A 325 -4.77 -9.93 10.18
C LEU A 325 -3.82 -10.13 11.38
N PRO A 326 -3.03 -11.21 11.42
CA PRO A 326 -2.08 -11.45 12.50
C PRO A 326 -1.09 -10.29 12.67
N GLY A 327 -1.12 -9.62 13.82
CA GLY A 327 -0.26 -8.46 14.13
C GLY A 327 -0.50 -7.22 13.25
N GLY A 328 -1.57 -7.22 12.45
CA GLY A 328 -1.80 -6.23 11.40
C GLY A 328 -3.05 -5.36 11.61
N PRO A 329 -3.57 -4.75 10.54
CA PRO A 329 -4.81 -3.98 10.55
C PRO A 329 -6.05 -4.84 10.85
N GLU A 330 -7.13 -4.16 11.20
CA GLU A 330 -8.46 -4.74 11.41
C GLU A 330 -9.48 -3.94 10.62
N TYR A 331 -10.33 -4.62 9.86
CA TYR A 331 -11.28 -4.02 8.94
C TYR A 331 -12.72 -4.32 9.40
N ALA A 332 -13.59 -3.33 9.25
CA ALA A 332 -15.02 -3.51 9.49
C ALA A 332 -15.72 -4.19 8.30
N ILE A 333 -15.22 -3.99 7.08
CA ILE A 333 -15.84 -4.47 5.84
C ILE A 333 -14.77 -5.00 4.88
N LEU A 334 -15.08 -6.12 4.22
CA LEU A 334 -14.36 -6.61 3.03
C LEU A 334 -15.19 -6.33 1.77
N VAL A 335 -14.63 -5.61 0.81
CA VAL A 335 -15.29 -5.27 -0.46
C VAL A 335 -14.73 -6.15 -1.58
N LEU A 336 -15.60 -6.84 -2.30
CA LEU A 336 -15.25 -7.67 -3.46
C LEU A 336 -15.25 -6.82 -4.74
N PRO A 337 -14.46 -7.20 -5.76
CA PRO A 337 -14.53 -6.51 -7.04
C PRO A 337 -15.87 -6.81 -7.73
N ASP A 338 -16.34 -5.89 -8.57
CA ASP A 338 -17.53 -6.10 -9.40
C ASP A 338 -17.20 -7.04 -10.57
N GLN A 339 -17.13 -8.35 -10.28
CA GLN A 339 -16.84 -9.42 -11.24
C GLN A 339 -17.76 -10.63 -11.03
N GLU A 340 -18.01 -11.38 -12.12
CA GLU A 340 -18.78 -12.64 -12.10
C GLU A 340 -17.99 -13.82 -11.57
N ALA A 341 -16.69 -13.76 -11.80
CA ALA A 341 -15.79 -14.86 -11.55
C ALA A 341 -15.11 -14.68 -10.18
N ILE A 342 -14.96 -15.79 -9.47
CA ILE A 342 -14.18 -15.89 -8.23
C ILE A 342 -13.67 -17.33 -8.10
N GLU A 343 -12.50 -17.53 -7.52
CA GLU A 343 -12.04 -18.90 -7.24
C GLU A 343 -12.83 -19.56 -6.10
N VAL A 344 -13.04 -20.87 -6.21
CA VAL A 344 -13.85 -21.66 -5.26
C VAL A 344 -13.26 -21.58 -3.85
N GLU A 345 -11.94 -21.58 -3.75
CA GLU A 345 -11.20 -21.53 -2.50
C GLU A 345 -11.39 -20.18 -1.80
N VAL A 346 -11.41 -19.08 -2.56
CA VAL A 346 -11.74 -17.74 -2.04
C VAL A 346 -13.17 -17.71 -1.54
N LEU A 347 -14.13 -18.20 -2.33
CA LEU A 347 -15.53 -18.21 -1.93
C LEU A 347 -15.79 -19.07 -0.70
N SER A 348 -15.09 -20.21 -0.57
CA SER A 348 -15.11 -21.04 0.64
C SER A 348 -14.55 -20.30 1.85
N LYS A 349 -13.46 -19.54 1.68
CA LYS A 349 -12.94 -18.69 2.75
C LYS A 349 -13.91 -17.58 3.13
N LEU A 350 -14.54 -16.92 2.14
CA LEU A 350 -15.56 -15.90 2.39
C LEU A 350 -16.72 -16.47 3.21
N GLU A 351 -17.17 -17.70 2.89
CA GLU A 351 -18.18 -18.41 3.68
C GLU A 351 -17.75 -18.52 5.15
N GLN A 352 -16.51 -18.94 5.41
CA GLN A 352 -15.98 -19.06 6.77
C GLN A 352 -15.93 -17.71 7.49
N LEU A 353 -15.49 -16.65 6.81
CA LEU A 353 -15.43 -15.30 7.39
C LEU A 353 -16.83 -14.78 7.72
N VAL A 354 -17.78 -14.87 6.77
CA VAL A 354 -19.15 -14.41 6.95
C VAL A 354 -19.84 -15.18 8.08
N ARG A 355 -19.69 -16.52 8.13
CA ARG A 355 -20.27 -17.32 9.22
C ARG A 355 -19.80 -16.90 10.61
N ARG A 356 -18.58 -16.36 10.72
CA ARG A 356 -17.96 -15.89 11.97
C ARG A 356 -18.17 -14.40 12.27
N GLY A 357 -19.01 -13.71 11.50
CA GLY A 357 -19.38 -12.32 11.79
C GLY A 357 -18.86 -11.27 10.81
N ALA A 358 -18.14 -11.65 9.74
CA ALA A 358 -17.68 -10.65 8.78
C ALA A 358 -18.83 -10.02 8.00
N THR A 359 -18.68 -8.73 7.66
CA THR A 359 -19.50 -8.04 6.66
C THR A 359 -18.74 -8.01 5.34
N VAL A 360 -19.31 -8.63 4.29
CA VAL A 360 -18.76 -8.66 2.94
C VAL A 360 -19.67 -7.85 2.00
N VAL A 361 -19.08 -6.97 1.19
CA VAL A 361 -19.81 -6.15 0.23
C VAL A 361 -19.43 -6.55 -1.18
N GLY A 362 -20.40 -6.93 -2.01
CA GLY A 362 -20.13 -7.32 -3.38
C GLY A 362 -21.28 -8.06 -4.04
N ARG A 363 -21.28 -8.05 -5.38
CA ARG A 363 -22.20 -8.85 -6.17
C ARG A 363 -22.02 -10.34 -5.93
N LYS A 364 -23.08 -11.09 -6.18
CA LYS A 364 -23.06 -12.55 -6.16
C LYS A 364 -22.22 -13.09 -7.34
N PRO A 365 -21.18 -13.89 -7.10
CA PRO A 365 -20.43 -14.54 -8.18
C PRO A 365 -21.21 -15.70 -8.80
N THR A 366 -20.94 -16.01 -10.07
CA THR A 366 -21.71 -17.00 -10.86
C THR A 366 -20.84 -18.08 -11.52
N ARG A 367 -19.52 -17.88 -11.56
CA ARG A 367 -18.55 -18.79 -12.17
C ARG A 367 -17.15 -18.70 -11.55
N SER A 368 -16.28 -19.63 -11.92
CA SER A 368 -14.83 -19.63 -11.64
C SER A 368 -14.04 -18.94 -12.75
N HIS A 369 -12.76 -18.60 -12.55
CA HIS A 369 -11.95 -18.00 -13.63
C HIS A 369 -11.29 -19.05 -14.53
N GLY A 370 -10.71 -20.10 -13.95
CA GLY A 370 -9.89 -21.07 -14.70
C GLY A 370 -10.66 -21.99 -15.65
N LEU A 371 -9.92 -22.72 -16.48
CA LEU A 371 -10.44 -23.70 -17.43
C LEU A 371 -10.56 -25.10 -16.81
N PHE A 372 -9.70 -25.42 -15.83
CA PHE A 372 -9.66 -26.72 -15.19
C PHE A 372 -10.99 -27.07 -14.54
N LYS A 373 -11.62 -28.16 -15.00
CA LYS A 373 -12.92 -28.63 -14.50
C LYS A 373 -13.99 -27.51 -14.43
N ARG A 374 -13.98 -26.56 -15.39
CA ARG A 374 -14.83 -25.35 -15.35
C ARG A 374 -16.31 -25.61 -14.98
N ASN A 375 -16.92 -26.67 -15.54
CA ASN A 375 -18.33 -26.99 -15.30
C ASN A 375 -18.60 -27.44 -13.85
N GLU A 376 -17.64 -28.15 -13.24
CA GLU A 376 -17.71 -28.58 -11.83
C GLU A 376 -17.47 -27.38 -10.91
N ARG A 377 -16.42 -26.59 -11.18
CA ARG A 377 -16.07 -25.41 -10.37
C ARG A 377 -17.13 -24.32 -10.44
N ASP A 378 -17.71 -24.05 -11.61
CA ASP A 378 -18.82 -23.10 -11.76
C ASP A 378 -20.07 -23.55 -10.98
N ARG A 379 -20.33 -24.86 -10.93
CA ARG A 379 -21.41 -25.41 -10.10
C ARG A 379 -21.13 -25.18 -8.61
N GLN A 380 -19.90 -25.46 -8.16
CA GLN A 380 -19.49 -25.20 -6.78
C GLN A 380 -19.60 -23.71 -6.42
N VAL A 381 -19.18 -22.81 -7.32
CA VAL A 381 -19.34 -21.35 -7.13
C VAL A 381 -20.82 -21.00 -6.95
N ARG A 382 -21.70 -21.46 -7.84
CA ARG A 382 -23.14 -21.18 -7.73
C ARG A 382 -23.73 -21.72 -6.44
N GLU A 383 -23.45 -22.97 -6.10
CA GLU A 383 -23.96 -23.59 -4.87
C GLU A 383 -23.51 -22.85 -3.60
N LEU A 384 -22.23 -22.44 -3.53
CA LEU A 384 -21.70 -21.64 -2.42
C LEU A 384 -22.32 -20.23 -2.40
N ALA A 385 -22.35 -19.56 -3.56
CA ALA A 385 -22.87 -18.22 -3.69
C ALA A 385 -24.37 -18.17 -3.37
N ASP A 386 -25.15 -19.18 -3.77
CA ASP A 386 -26.57 -19.33 -3.45
C ASP A 386 -26.80 -19.42 -1.94
N ARG A 387 -25.96 -20.17 -1.22
CA ARG A 387 -26.01 -20.24 0.25
C ARG A 387 -25.65 -18.91 0.92
N ILE A 388 -24.55 -18.30 0.49
CA ILE A 388 -23.99 -17.11 1.15
C ILE A 388 -24.83 -15.85 0.84
N TRP A 389 -25.21 -15.62 -0.42
CA TRP A 389 -26.00 -14.46 -0.83
C TRP A 389 -27.50 -14.66 -0.66
N GLY A 390 -28.01 -15.89 -0.68
CA GLY A 390 -29.44 -16.15 -0.60
C GLY A 390 -30.23 -15.28 -1.59
N PRO A 391 -31.23 -14.49 -1.13
CA PRO A 391 -32.02 -13.60 -1.96
C PRO A 391 -31.33 -12.25 -2.29
N CYS A 392 -30.14 -11.96 -1.74
CA CYS A 392 -29.44 -10.70 -1.97
C CYS A 392 -28.96 -10.60 -3.42
N GLU A 393 -29.67 -9.78 -4.21
CA GLU A 393 -29.38 -9.51 -5.62
C GLU A 393 -28.91 -8.07 -5.88
N GLY A 394 -29.07 -7.18 -4.89
CA GLY A 394 -28.53 -5.82 -4.91
C GLY A 394 -29.45 -4.76 -5.51
N GLN A 395 -30.70 -5.09 -5.85
CA GLN A 395 -31.71 -4.11 -6.27
C GLN A 395 -32.89 -4.05 -5.28
N ARG A 396 -33.61 -5.15 -5.08
CA ARG A 396 -34.76 -5.26 -4.16
C ARG A 396 -34.35 -5.76 -2.78
N VAL A 397 -33.44 -6.73 -2.76
CA VAL A 397 -32.85 -7.26 -1.52
C VAL A 397 -31.36 -6.94 -1.54
N LEU A 398 -30.97 -6.05 -0.64
CA LEU A 398 -29.62 -5.48 -0.59
C LEU A 398 -28.71 -6.16 0.43
N GLU A 399 -29.25 -7.04 1.27
CA GLU A 399 -28.45 -7.79 2.25
C GLU A 399 -29.02 -9.18 2.51
N HIS A 400 -28.13 -10.09 2.93
CA HIS A 400 -28.48 -11.40 3.45
C HIS A 400 -27.60 -11.73 4.64
N ARG A 401 -28.24 -12.11 5.76
CA ARG A 401 -27.54 -12.58 6.97
C ARG A 401 -27.20 -14.05 6.81
N TYR A 402 -25.96 -14.41 7.08
CA TYR A 402 -25.48 -15.78 6.96
C TYR A 402 -24.50 -16.12 8.10
N GLY A 403 -24.88 -17.06 8.96
CA GLY A 403 -24.21 -17.26 10.24
C GLY A 403 -24.27 -15.99 11.11
N GLU A 404 -23.14 -15.59 11.70
CA GLU A 404 -23.06 -14.38 12.54
C GLU A 404 -22.85 -13.09 11.74
N GLY A 405 -22.52 -13.20 10.44
CA GLY A 405 -22.22 -12.07 9.57
C GLY A 405 -23.29 -11.79 8.52
N ARG A 406 -22.90 -11.03 7.50
CA ARG A 406 -23.79 -10.67 6.38
C ARG A 406 -23.03 -10.41 5.09
N VAL A 407 -23.71 -10.63 3.98
CA VAL A 407 -23.32 -10.06 2.69
C VAL A 407 -24.25 -8.94 2.29
N VAL A 408 -23.71 -7.93 1.62
CA VAL A 408 -24.42 -6.71 1.24
C VAL A 408 -24.09 -6.35 -0.21
N TRP A 409 -25.07 -5.91 -0.99
CA TRP A 409 -24.84 -5.40 -2.34
C TRP A 409 -25.78 -4.23 -2.65
N GLY A 410 -25.28 -3.23 -3.39
CA GLY A 410 -26.07 -2.05 -3.79
C GLY A 410 -26.25 -0.97 -2.71
N ARG A 411 -25.46 -1.00 -1.62
CA ARG A 411 -25.51 0.01 -0.54
C ARG A 411 -24.25 0.86 -0.46
N SER A 412 -24.38 2.07 0.08
CA SER A 412 -23.25 2.94 0.38
C SER A 412 -22.36 2.35 1.49
N LEU A 413 -21.03 2.34 1.27
CA LEU A 413 -20.07 1.89 2.28
C LEU A 413 -20.14 2.74 3.55
N ARG A 414 -20.34 4.05 3.43
CA ARG A 414 -20.45 4.97 4.58
C ARG A 414 -21.64 4.67 5.46
N GLU A 415 -22.80 4.41 4.86
CA GLU A 415 -24.02 4.06 5.60
C GLU A 415 -23.85 2.74 6.33
N LEU A 416 -23.25 1.76 5.65
CA LEU A 416 -22.97 0.45 6.21
C LEU A 416 -21.99 0.51 7.39
N LEU A 417 -20.93 1.31 7.28
CA LEU A 417 -20.01 1.57 8.38
C LEU A 417 -20.72 2.26 9.57
N ALA A 418 -21.60 3.22 9.29
CA ALA A 418 -22.37 3.88 10.35
C ALA A 418 -23.29 2.91 11.12
N GLU A 419 -23.94 1.97 10.43
CA GLU A 419 -24.71 0.89 11.07
C GLU A 419 -23.85 -0.02 11.95
N LEU A 420 -22.61 -0.27 11.53
CA LEU A 420 -21.63 -1.03 12.32
C LEU A 420 -21.04 -0.21 13.48
N GLY A 421 -21.51 1.03 13.70
CA GLY A 421 -20.99 1.93 14.73
C GLY A 421 -19.63 2.55 14.39
N VAL A 422 -19.21 2.45 13.13
CA VAL A 422 -17.92 2.92 12.62
C VAL A 422 -18.13 4.24 11.89
N GLY A 423 -18.11 5.35 12.64
CA GLY A 423 -18.13 6.70 12.04
C GLY A 423 -16.78 7.10 11.43
N PRO A 424 -16.66 8.27 10.78
CA PRO A 424 -15.40 8.74 10.21
C PRO A 424 -14.26 8.75 11.25
N ASP A 425 -13.10 8.24 10.85
CA ASP A 425 -11.89 8.22 11.68
C ASP A 425 -11.31 9.62 11.89
N PHE A 426 -11.39 10.45 10.85
CA PHE A 426 -11.04 11.86 10.87
C PHE A 426 -12.08 12.67 10.10
N SER A 427 -12.48 13.82 10.62
CA SER A 427 -13.32 14.76 9.89
C SER A 427 -13.00 16.19 10.30
N PHE A 428 -13.40 17.16 9.50
CA PHE A 428 -13.23 18.57 9.85
C PHE A 428 -14.40 19.42 9.39
N THR A 429 -14.59 20.55 10.06
CA THR A 429 -15.52 21.61 9.64
C THR A 429 -14.72 22.78 9.10
N SER A 430 -15.07 23.23 7.89
CA SER A 430 -14.49 24.42 7.26
C SER A 430 -15.58 25.39 6.83
N ARG A 431 -15.24 26.69 6.85
CA ARG A 431 -16.06 27.76 6.25
C ARG A 431 -15.91 27.83 4.73
N ARG A 432 -14.91 27.16 4.17
CA ARG A 432 -14.59 27.19 2.74
C ARG A 432 -14.74 25.81 2.11
N VAL A 433 -15.52 25.76 1.04
CA VAL A 433 -15.87 24.53 0.32
C VAL A 433 -14.67 23.85 -0.38
N ASP A 434 -13.63 24.63 -0.74
CA ASP A 434 -12.38 24.17 -1.37
C ASP A 434 -11.32 23.72 -0.35
N THR A 435 -11.70 23.51 0.90
CA THR A 435 -10.73 23.06 1.92
C THR A 435 -10.41 21.59 1.72
N GLU A 436 -9.14 21.30 1.48
CA GLU A 436 -8.66 19.94 1.31
C GLU A 436 -7.58 19.61 2.33
N LEU A 437 -7.86 18.60 3.15
CA LEU A 437 -6.88 17.94 4.01
C LEU A 437 -6.73 16.48 3.57
N ASP A 438 -5.61 15.86 3.93
CA ASP A 438 -5.48 14.40 3.94
C ASP A 438 -4.88 13.97 5.28
N PHE A 439 -5.05 12.68 5.61
CA PHE A 439 -4.54 12.12 6.85
C PHE A 439 -4.14 10.65 6.69
N VAL A 440 -3.32 10.19 7.63
CA VAL A 440 -3.10 8.77 7.91
C VAL A 440 -3.12 8.56 9.42
N HIS A 441 -3.58 7.39 9.84
CA HIS A 441 -3.72 7.03 11.25
C HIS A 441 -2.97 5.74 11.57
N ARG A 442 -2.19 5.78 12.66
CA ARG A 442 -1.56 4.61 13.27
C ARG A 442 -1.97 4.45 14.72
N ARG A 443 -2.06 3.20 15.17
CA ARG A 443 -2.40 2.85 16.54
C ARG A 443 -1.36 1.91 17.14
N SER A 444 -0.82 2.28 18.28
CA SER A 444 -0.05 1.41 19.16
C SER A 444 -0.85 1.15 20.45
N PRO A 445 -0.38 0.24 21.34
CA PRO A 445 -0.97 0.11 22.68
C PRO A 445 -1.00 1.44 23.45
N GLU A 446 0.00 2.28 23.21
CA GLU A 446 0.23 3.52 23.96
C GLU A 446 -0.40 4.75 23.31
N ALA A 447 -0.64 4.76 21.99
CA ALA A 447 -1.02 5.98 21.28
C ALA A 447 -1.90 5.73 20.04
N ASP A 448 -2.85 6.63 19.80
CA ASP A 448 -3.37 6.90 18.46
C ASP A 448 -2.56 8.07 17.88
N ILE A 449 -2.06 7.93 16.66
CA ILE A 449 -1.11 8.83 15.99
C ILE A 449 -1.71 9.21 14.64
N TYR A 450 -2.19 10.45 14.53
CA TYR A 450 -2.71 11.00 13.28
C TYR A 450 -1.68 11.94 12.66
N PHE A 451 -1.35 11.75 11.39
CA PHE A 451 -0.67 12.76 10.58
C PHE A 451 -1.73 13.49 9.75
N VAL A 452 -1.79 14.82 9.85
CA VAL A 452 -2.76 15.65 9.13
C VAL A 452 -2.01 16.65 8.27
N TRP A 453 -2.34 16.69 6.99
CA TRP A 453 -1.70 17.55 5.99
C TRP A 453 -2.70 18.51 5.35
N ASN A 454 -2.34 19.79 5.30
CA ASN A 454 -3.04 20.82 4.53
C ASN A 454 -2.53 20.83 3.09
N LYS A 455 -3.39 20.41 2.15
CA LYS A 455 -3.04 20.35 0.73
C LYS A 455 -3.01 21.72 0.05
N GLN A 456 -3.52 22.75 0.72
CA GLN A 456 -3.73 24.07 0.12
C GLN A 456 -2.55 25.01 0.38
N PRO A 457 -2.19 25.89 -0.57
CA PRO A 457 -1.13 26.90 -0.41
C PRO A 457 -1.62 28.12 0.38
N ARG A 458 -2.44 27.90 1.40
CA ARG A 458 -2.99 28.94 2.28
C ARG A 458 -3.22 28.39 3.68
N TRP A 459 -3.29 29.28 4.66
CA TRP A 459 -3.63 28.92 6.03
C TRP A 459 -5.02 28.30 6.13
N GLN A 460 -5.17 27.28 6.98
CA GLN A 460 -6.44 26.66 7.34
C GLN A 460 -6.68 26.76 8.84
N TRP A 461 -7.90 27.13 9.22
CA TRP A 461 -8.34 27.30 10.60
C TRP A 461 -9.62 26.48 10.75
N LEU A 462 -9.51 25.31 11.35
CA LEU A 462 -10.53 24.25 11.25
C LEU A 462 -10.81 23.64 12.63
N TRP A 463 -12.04 23.18 12.83
CA TRP A 463 -12.30 22.18 13.86
C TRP A 463 -12.10 20.81 13.28
N CYS A 464 -11.21 20.04 13.88
CA CYS A 464 -10.91 18.67 13.47
C CYS A 464 -11.41 17.71 14.54
N LYS A 465 -12.07 16.64 14.09
CA LYS A 465 -12.60 15.55 14.90
C LYS A 465 -11.80 14.29 14.64
N PHE A 466 -11.40 13.62 15.70
CA PHE A 466 -10.66 12.37 15.69
C PHE A 466 -11.47 11.31 16.42
N ARG A 467 -11.57 10.10 15.86
CA ARG A 467 -12.31 8.97 16.43
C ARG A 467 -11.52 8.29 17.56
N VAL A 468 -11.23 9.06 18.59
CA VAL A 468 -10.50 8.66 19.80
C VAL A 468 -11.28 9.11 21.04
N SER A 469 -11.26 8.31 22.10
CA SER A 469 -11.92 8.60 23.37
C SER A 469 -10.94 8.48 24.54
N GLY A 470 -11.23 9.13 25.66
CA GLY A 470 -10.51 8.91 26.92
C GLY A 470 -9.05 9.39 26.97
N ARG A 471 -8.56 10.12 25.96
CA ARG A 471 -7.15 10.54 25.86
C ARG A 471 -6.98 12.05 25.66
N GLN A 472 -5.87 12.60 26.16
CA GLN A 472 -5.52 14.01 25.95
C GLN A 472 -4.73 14.19 24.64
N PRO A 473 -5.14 15.11 23.75
CA PRO A 473 -4.39 15.41 22.53
C PRO A 473 -3.09 16.19 22.79
N GLU A 474 -2.07 15.88 22.02
CA GLU A 474 -0.83 16.64 21.86
C GLU A 474 -0.58 16.95 20.38
N LEU A 475 -0.05 18.13 20.08
CA LEU A 475 0.39 18.51 18.74
C LEU A 475 1.90 18.36 18.67
N TRP A 476 2.37 17.52 17.76
CA TRP A 476 3.79 17.29 17.51
C TRP A 476 4.10 17.89 16.15
N LEU A 477 4.99 18.89 16.14
CA LEU A 477 5.37 19.65 14.95
C LEU A 477 6.61 19.02 14.32
N PRO A 478 6.48 18.27 13.21
CA PRO A 478 7.59 17.53 12.64
C PRO A 478 8.69 18.41 12.03
N ASP A 479 8.40 19.66 11.69
CA ASP A 479 9.37 20.64 11.17
C ASP A 479 10.36 21.11 12.26
N SER A 480 9.84 21.49 13.43
CA SER A 480 10.65 21.99 14.55
C SER A 480 11.06 20.91 15.55
N GLY A 481 10.30 19.82 15.64
CA GLY A 481 10.40 18.84 16.73
C GLY A 481 9.69 19.28 18.02
N GLU A 482 8.97 20.40 18.00
CA GLU A 482 8.24 20.90 19.17
C GLU A 482 7.03 20.03 19.50
N ILE A 483 6.81 19.78 20.79
CA ILE A 483 5.65 19.06 21.32
C ILE A 483 4.82 20.02 22.17
N ARG A 484 3.55 20.21 21.78
CA ARG A 484 2.60 21.08 22.48
C ARG A 484 1.47 20.25 23.08
N ARG A 485 1.16 20.48 24.35
CA ARG A 485 -0.09 19.97 24.93
C ARG A 485 -1.26 20.75 24.37
N GLN A 486 -2.27 20.08 23.83
CA GLN A 486 -3.48 20.74 23.36
C GLN A 486 -4.49 20.85 24.51
N LEU A 487 -4.67 22.08 25.00
CA LEU A 487 -5.58 22.37 26.11
C LEU A 487 -7.00 22.70 25.64
N ILE A 488 -7.15 23.15 24.39
CA ILE A 488 -8.44 23.48 23.79
C ILE A 488 -8.91 22.28 22.97
N TYR A 489 -9.80 21.48 23.55
CA TYR A 489 -10.49 20.40 22.88
C TYR A 489 -11.80 20.08 23.61
N ARG A 490 -12.71 19.39 22.94
CA ARG A 490 -13.95 18.89 23.53
C ARG A 490 -14.09 17.40 23.27
N THR A 491 -14.48 16.67 24.31
CA THR A 491 -14.95 15.29 24.15
C THR A 491 -16.37 15.34 23.60
N VAL A 492 -16.61 14.66 22.49
CA VAL A 492 -17.93 14.53 21.87
C VAL A 492 -18.31 13.06 21.83
N LYS A 493 -19.60 12.75 21.60
CA LYS A 493 -20.13 11.38 21.63
C LYS A 493 -19.32 10.37 20.79
N ALA A 494 -18.73 10.83 19.68
CA ALA A 494 -18.00 9.99 18.73
C ALA A 494 -16.55 10.46 18.51
N GLY A 495 -15.89 11.01 19.53
CA GLY A 495 -14.47 11.34 19.44
C GLY A 495 -14.00 12.53 20.27
N ILE A 496 -12.86 13.08 19.87
CA ILE A 496 -12.31 14.34 20.40
C ILE A 496 -12.25 15.35 19.26
N GLU A 497 -12.74 16.55 19.52
CA GLU A 497 -12.67 17.68 18.59
C GLU A 497 -11.73 18.76 19.13
N LEU A 498 -10.86 19.27 18.28
CA LEU A 498 -9.89 20.32 18.62
C LEU A 498 -9.66 21.26 17.43
N PRO A 499 -9.34 22.53 17.68
CA PRO A 499 -9.01 23.46 16.62
C PRO A 499 -7.59 23.20 16.11
N LEU A 500 -7.42 23.13 14.80
CA LEU A 500 -6.12 23.12 14.14
C LEU A 500 -5.92 24.39 13.31
N ARG A 501 -4.73 24.96 13.43
CA ARG A 501 -4.23 26.02 12.57
C ARG A 501 -3.06 25.49 11.75
N LEU A 502 -3.30 25.19 10.48
CA LEU A 502 -2.32 24.58 9.59
C LEU A 502 -1.74 25.63 8.63
N PRO A 503 -0.40 25.72 8.49
CA PRO A 503 0.22 26.60 7.51
C PRO A 503 -0.04 26.11 6.08
N PRO A 504 0.16 26.98 5.06
CA PRO A 504 0.19 26.57 3.66
C PRO A 504 1.06 25.34 3.45
N LEU A 505 0.53 24.27 2.86
CA LEU A 505 1.27 23.01 2.62
C LEU A 505 1.88 22.40 3.91
N GLY A 506 1.32 22.77 5.06
CA GLY A 506 1.76 22.41 6.38
C GLY A 506 1.18 21.10 6.86
N SER A 507 1.89 20.45 7.77
CA SER A 507 1.49 19.17 8.35
C SER A 507 1.75 19.15 9.85
N VAL A 508 0.98 18.34 10.58
CA VAL A 508 1.10 18.18 12.03
C VAL A 508 0.76 16.76 12.42
N PHE A 509 1.40 16.27 13.47
CA PHE A 509 0.96 15.07 14.15
C PHE A 509 0.05 15.41 15.33
N VAL A 510 -1.09 14.74 15.42
CA VAL A 510 -1.98 14.78 16.59
C VAL A 510 -1.91 13.44 17.29
N LEU A 511 -1.30 13.44 18.48
CA LEU A 511 -1.11 12.23 19.28
C LEU A 511 -2.09 12.18 20.44
N PHE A 512 -2.66 11.00 20.67
CA PHE A 512 -3.50 10.70 21.81
C PHE A 512 -2.84 9.56 22.59
N ARG A 513 -1.97 9.91 23.54
CA ARG A 513 -1.18 8.94 24.31
C ARG A 513 -1.45 8.93 25.82
N ARG A 514 -1.73 10.11 26.39
CA ARG A 514 -2.02 10.22 27.82
C ARG A 514 -3.48 9.96 28.06
N GLN A 515 -3.81 9.10 29.00
CA GLN A 515 -5.17 9.01 29.51
C GLN A 515 -5.59 10.40 30.01
N LEU A 516 -6.85 10.77 29.77
CA LEU A 516 -7.44 11.87 30.49
C LEU A 516 -7.33 11.53 31.98
N ALA A 517 -6.74 12.42 32.78
CA ALA A 517 -6.75 12.22 34.22
C ALA A 517 -8.22 12.03 34.68
N ASP A 518 -8.48 10.95 35.42
CA ASP A 518 -9.69 10.81 36.25
C ASP A 518 -9.89 12.09 37.05
N PRO A 519 -11.16 12.50 37.25
CA PRO A 519 -11.62 13.84 36.93
C PRO A 519 -10.60 14.86 37.39
N PRO A 520 -10.21 15.82 36.53
CA PRO A 520 -9.16 16.73 36.89
C PRO A 520 -9.41 17.23 38.31
N ALA A 521 -8.38 17.15 39.18
CA ALA A 521 -8.36 17.87 40.45
C ALA A 521 -9.11 19.18 40.21
N ALA A 522 -10.10 19.51 41.06
CA ALA A 522 -11.23 20.43 40.82
C ALA A 522 -10.95 21.79 40.11
N ASN A 523 -9.70 22.05 39.76
CA ASN A 523 -9.08 23.19 39.12
C ASN A 523 -8.49 22.94 37.71
N ALA A 524 -8.68 21.82 36.99
CA ALA A 524 -8.21 21.81 35.59
C ALA A 524 -9.05 22.75 34.73
N VAL A 525 -8.40 23.82 34.30
CA VAL A 525 -8.94 24.81 33.38
C VAL A 525 -9.18 24.13 32.02
N LYS A 526 -10.44 23.79 31.73
CA LYS A 526 -10.89 23.47 30.37
C LYS A 526 -11.30 24.77 29.71
N ILE A 527 -10.52 25.21 28.71
CA ILE A 527 -10.90 26.37 27.90
C ILE A 527 -11.91 25.88 26.86
N THR A 528 -13.20 26.14 27.12
CA THR A 528 -14.31 25.75 26.21
C THR A 528 -14.74 26.89 25.27
N ASP A 529 -14.41 28.13 25.61
CA ASP A 529 -14.62 29.32 24.78
C ASP A 529 -13.46 30.30 25.01
N LEU A 530 -12.99 30.93 23.94
CA LEU A 530 -11.95 31.98 24.01
C LEU A 530 -12.46 33.14 23.16
N ARG A 531 -12.63 34.32 23.75
CA ARG A 531 -13.14 35.50 23.04
C ARG A 531 -12.13 36.64 23.05
N HIS A 532 -12.10 37.39 21.96
CA HIS A 532 -11.41 38.68 21.86
C HIS A 532 -12.37 39.70 21.27
N ASN A 533 -12.62 40.79 22.00
CA ASN A 533 -13.61 41.83 21.66
C ASN A 533 -15.00 41.25 21.35
N GLY A 534 -15.48 40.33 22.19
CA GLY A 534 -16.81 39.70 22.04
C GLY A 534 -16.92 38.68 20.91
N ARG A 535 -15.90 38.53 20.05
CA ARG A 535 -15.85 37.51 19.00
C ARG A 535 -15.12 36.28 19.50
N SER A 536 -15.70 35.09 19.28
CA SER A 536 -14.99 33.84 19.57
C SER A 536 -13.75 33.75 18.66
N LEU A 537 -12.60 33.53 19.30
CA LEU A 537 -11.31 33.24 18.68
C LEU A 537 -11.19 31.77 18.30
N LEU A 538 -12.03 30.93 18.91
CA LEU A 538 -12.21 29.56 18.43
C LEU A 538 -13.01 29.62 17.13
N PRO A 539 -12.73 28.75 16.14
CA PRO A 539 -13.53 28.74 14.93
C PRO A 539 -15.01 28.57 15.32
N GLY A 540 -15.89 29.43 14.82
CA GLY A 540 -17.35 29.24 14.97
C GLY A 540 -17.85 28.28 13.92
#